data_AF-A0A2H0YA05-F1
#
_entry.id   AF-A0A2H0YA05-F1
#
_cell.length_a   1.000
_cell.length_b   1.000
_cell.length_c   1.000
_cell.angle_alpha   90.00
_cell.angle_beta   90.00
_cell.angle_gamma   90.00
#
_symmetry.space_group_name_H-M   'P 1'
#
loop_
_entity.id
_entity.type
_entity.pdbx_description
1 polymer ?
#
loop_
_entity_poly.entity_id
_entity_poly.type
_entity_poly.pdbx_seq_one_letter_code
_entity_poly.pdbx_strand_id
1 'polypeptide(L)'
;MGRKSRQKRMRKLEQEGFPPERKSRSAVGGIEKACLFILFLSAYLMLLTPLVVNGDFLFPFVGPKGLYLMALIEIFFATGIFLIIYSPRYRVRRNALLITVGFFVLIMTLATALGADPSRSFWSKFERMSGLLMWLHLFGFFVVSRAIFKKDDWIRIFIASILVSVIACSLFWLNKAGVKGL
;
A
#
# COMPACT_ATOMS: atom_id res chain seq x y z
N MET A 1 10.90 -23.99 30.03
CA MET A 1 11.39 -22.96 29.06
C MET A 1 11.65 -21.65 29.79
N GLY A 2 12.90 -21.16 29.86
CA GLY A 2 13.25 -19.95 30.62
C GLY A 2 12.82 -18.63 29.95
N ARG A 3 12.47 -17.61 30.76
CA ARG A 3 12.01 -16.27 30.30
C ARG A 3 12.96 -15.63 29.26
N LYS A 4 14.28 -15.79 29.42
CA LYS A 4 15.29 -15.29 28.47
C LYS A 4 15.21 -15.94 27.09
N SER A 5 14.86 -17.24 27.01
CA SER A 5 14.66 -17.95 25.73
C SER A 5 13.42 -17.44 24.99
N ARG A 6 12.33 -17.19 25.73
CA ARG A 6 11.09 -16.62 25.18
C ARG A 6 11.33 -15.22 24.62
N GLN A 7 12.02 -14.35 25.35
CA GLN A 7 12.37 -13.00 24.90
C GLN A 7 13.28 -13.00 23.66
N LYS A 8 14.28 -13.89 23.60
CA LYS A 8 15.15 -14.04 22.42
C LYS A 8 14.36 -14.49 21.19
N ARG A 9 13.40 -15.41 21.36
CA ARG A 9 12.50 -15.85 20.29
C ARG A 9 11.56 -14.73 19.83
N MET A 10 11.01 -13.95 20.75
CA MET A 10 10.16 -12.79 20.42
C MET A 10 10.94 -11.70 19.67
N ARG A 11 12.16 -11.37 20.11
CA ARG A 11 13.04 -10.43 19.37
C ARG A 11 13.37 -10.93 17.96
N LYS A 12 13.59 -12.24 17.80
CA LYS A 12 13.87 -12.85 16.50
C LYS A 12 12.63 -12.80 15.58
N LEU A 13 11.44 -13.10 16.10
CA LEU A 13 10.18 -12.99 15.37
C LEU A 13 9.88 -11.54 14.96
N GLU A 14 10.14 -10.59 15.85
CA GLU A 14 9.97 -9.15 15.57
C GLU A 14 10.96 -8.67 14.49
N GLN A 15 12.20 -9.18 14.52
CA GLN A 15 13.23 -8.94 13.50
C GLN A 15 12.99 -9.70 12.18
N GLU A 16 12.24 -10.80 12.17
CA GLU A 16 11.87 -11.53 10.95
C GLU A 16 10.70 -10.84 10.21
N GLY A 17 9.86 -10.09 10.93
CA GLY A 17 8.73 -9.33 10.38
C GLY A 17 9.17 -8.12 9.52
N PHE A 18 10.16 -7.36 10.00
CA PHE A 18 10.67 -6.15 9.36
C PHE A 18 12.11 -6.33 8.84
N PRO A 19 12.54 -5.63 7.78
CA PRO A 19 13.94 -5.67 7.35
C PRO A 19 14.86 -5.22 8.50
N PRO A 20 15.97 -5.92 8.81
CA PRO A 20 16.92 -5.47 9.81
C PRO A 20 17.46 -4.09 9.44
N GLU A 21 17.72 -3.28 10.46
CA GLU A 21 18.23 -1.92 10.32
C GLU A 21 19.43 -1.91 9.36
N ARG A 22 19.23 -1.35 8.15
CA ARG A 22 20.26 -1.39 7.10
C ARG A 22 21.47 -0.62 7.62
N LYS A 23 22.58 -1.32 7.90
CA LYS A 23 23.88 -0.70 8.25
C LYS A 23 24.15 0.47 7.31
N SER A 24 24.02 1.67 7.84
CA SER A 24 24.22 2.94 7.15
C SER A 24 25.70 3.13 6.93
N ARG A 25 26.25 2.74 5.77
CA ARG A 25 27.63 3.08 5.41
C ARG A 25 27.92 3.43 3.95
N SER A 26 26.97 3.30 3.01
CA SER A 26 27.12 3.90 1.67
C SER A 26 26.20 5.11 1.53
N ALA A 27 26.77 6.23 1.05
CA ALA A 27 26.00 7.41 0.70
C ALA A 27 24.93 7.02 -0.32
N VAL A 28 23.67 7.32 -0.02
CA VAL A 28 22.53 7.09 -0.93
C VAL A 28 22.71 8.03 -2.12
N GLY A 29 22.76 7.47 -3.33
CA GLY A 29 22.94 8.24 -4.56
C GLY A 29 21.77 9.20 -4.81
N GLY A 30 21.98 10.24 -5.63
CA GLY A 30 20.92 11.22 -5.96
C GLY A 30 19.66 10.57 -6.54
N ILE A 31 19.84 9.59 -7.43
CA ILE A 31 18.74 8.82 -8.05
C ILE A 31 17.96 8.03 -6.98
N GLU A 32 18.66 7.36 -6.06
CA GLU A 32 18.00 6.60 -4.99
C GLU A 32 17.15 7.51 -4.10
N LYS A 33 17.63 8.71 -3.77
CA LYS A 33 16.86 9.71 -3.00
C LYS A 33 15.61 10.15 -3.75
N ALA A 34 15.72 10.41 -5.05
CA ALA A 34 14.57 10.79 -5.88
C ALA A 34 13.52 9.68 -5.92
N CYS A 35 13.92 8.42 -6.15
CA CYS A 35 13.00 7.28 -6.12
C CYS A 35 12.33 7.12 -4.76
N LEU A 36 13.09 7.21 -3.67
CA LEU A 36 12.53 7.14 -2.32
C LEU A 36 11.54 8.28 -2.07
N PHE A 37 11.85 9.50 -2.48
CA PHE A 37 10.96 10.64 -2.36
C PHE A 37 9.63 10.38 -3.08
N ILE A 38 9.67 9.92 -4.33
CA ILE A 38 8.48 9.57 -5.11
C ILE A 38 7.66 8.49 -4.40
N LEU A 39 8.32 7.44 -3.89
CA LEU A 39 7.66 6.35 -3.17
C LEU A 39 6.96 6.83 -1.89
N PHE A 40 7.64 7.63 -1.07
CA PHE A 40 7.05 8.20 0.14
C PHE A 40 5.91 9.16 -0.21
N LEU A 41 6.09 10.03 -1.20
CA LEU A 41 5.06 10.95 -1.67
C LEU A 41 3.81 10.20 -2.14
N SER A 42 3.97 9.20 -3.01
CA SER A 42 2.85 8.37 -3.47
C SER A 42 2.16 7.66 -2.30
N ALA A 43 2.90 7.10 -1.35
CA ALA A 43 2.31 6.45 -0.18
C ALA A 43 1.50 7.42 0.71
N TYR A 44 1.97 8.65 0.91
CA TYR A 44 1.19 9.67 1.63
C TYR A 44 -0.03 10.16 0.83
N LEU A 45 0.10 10.33 -0.48
CA LEU A 45 -1.03 10.69 -1.34
C LEU A 45 -2.12 9.62 -1.36
N MET A 46 -1.75 8.33 -1.25
CA MET A 46 -2.72 7.24 -1.13
C MET A 46 -3.57 7.35 0.14
N LEU A 47 -3.08 7.99 1.21
CA LEU A 47 -3.87 8.20 2.42
C LEU A 47 -5.02 9.18 2.19
N LEU A 48 -4.91 10.06 1.20
CA LEU A 48 -5.95 11.04 0.83
C LEU A 48 -7.09 10.44 0.02
N THR A 49 -7.03 9.15 -0.32
CA THR A 49 -8.09 8.41 -1.03
C THR A 49 -9.52 8.64 -0.49
N PRO A 50 -9.79 8.70 0.83
CA PRO A 50 -11.15 8.92 1.33
C PRO A 50 -11.69 10.33 1.03
N LEU A 51 -10.82 11.29 0.75
CA LEU A 51 -11.18 12.68 0.42
C LEU A 51 -11.48 12.87 -1.07
N VAL A 52 -11.17 11.88 -1.91
CA VAL A 52 -11.37 11.95 -3.36
C VAL A 52 -12.82 11.62 -3.70
N VAL A 53 -13.59 12.65 -4.04
CA VAL A 53 -14.98 12.55 -4.49
C VAL A 53 -15.14 13.39 -5.75
N ASN A 54 -15.82 12.85 -6.76
CA ASN A 54 -16.15 13.59 -7.97
C ASN A 54 -17.59 13.25 -8.42
N GLY A 55 -18.45 14.27 -8.50
CA GLY A 55 -19.86 14.14 -8.86
C GLY A 55 -20.14 13.77 -10.32
N ASP A 56 -19.16 13.92 -11.21
CA ASP A 56 -19.30 13.62 -12.64
C ASP A 56 -19.31 12.12 -12.94
N PHE A 57 -18.94 11.29 -11.96
CA PHE A 57 -18.90 9.84 -12.10
C PHE A 57 -20.25 9.20 -11.73
N LEU A 58 -20.60 8.09 -12.40
CA LEU A 58 -21.81 7.29 -12.08
C LEU A 58 -21.88 6.87 -10.60
N PHE A 59 -20.72 6.65 -9.98
CA PHE A 59 -20.58 6.35 -8.55
C PHE A 59 -19.57 7.31 -7.92
N PRO A 60 -19.99 8.51 -7.48
CA PRO A 60 -19.10 9.58 -7.01
C PRO A 60 -18.18 9.17 -5.85
N PHE A 61 -18.65 8.24 -5.02
CA PHE A 61 -17.95 7.75 -3.84
C PHE A 61 -17.16 6.46 -4.07
N VAL A 62 -17.13 5.90 -5.29
CA VAL A 62 -16.44 4.63 -5.57
C VAL A 62 -15.48 4.75 -6.74
N GLY A 63 -15.98 5.21 -7.89
CA GLY A 63 -15.21 5.35 -9.14
C GLY A 63 -13.91 6.14 -8.97
N PRO A 64 -14.02 7.43 -8.59
CA PRO A 64 -12.88 8.34 -8.51
C PRO A 64 -11.78 7.84 -7.58
N LYS A 65 -12.15 7.42 -6.36
CA LYS A 65 -11.19 6.96 -5.35
C LYS A 65 -10.49 5.65 -5.76
N GLY A 66 -11.19 4.75 -6.45
CA GLY A 66 -10.62 3.51 -6.96
C GLY A 66 -9.55 3.76 -8.01
N LEU A 67 -9.85 4.59 -9.01
CA LEU A 67 -8.91 4.97 -10.06
C LEU A 67 -7.72 5.78 -9.51
N TYR A 68 -7.98 6.72 -8.62
CA TYR A 68 -6.94 7.49 -7.92
C TYR A 68 -5.95 6.58 -7.19
N LEU A 69 -6.47 5.62 -6.42
CA LEU A 69 -5.64 4.68 -5.68
C LEU A 69 -4.83 3.78 -6.63
N MET A 70 -5.46 3.24 -7.68
CA MET A 70 -4.77 2.41 -8.68
C MET A 70 -3.64 3.17 -9.37
N ALA A 71 -3.89 4.41 -9.83
CA ALA A 71 -2.89 5.24 -10.50
C ALA A 71 -1.66 5.51 -9.60
N LEU A 72 -1.89 5.85 -8.32
CA LEU A 72 -0.80 6.05 -7.38
C LEU A 72 -0.02 4.76 -7.09
N ILE A 73 -0.72 3.62 -6.99
CA ILE A 73 -0.08 2.32 -6.76
C ILE A 73 0.77 1.93 -7.97
N GLU A 74 0.32 2.20 -9.19
CA GLU A 74 1.08 1.93 -10.41
C GLU A 74 2.40 2.73 -10.41
N ILE A 75 2.34 4.03 -10.12
CA ILE A 75 3.54 4.89 -9.99
C ILE A 75 4.46 4.38 -8.88
N PHE A 76 3.89 4.02 -7.72
CA PHE A 76 4.64 3.48 -6.59
C PHE A 76 5.32 2.15 -6.94
N PHE A 77 4.61 1.26 -7.63
CA PHE A 77 5.09 -0.05 -8.02
C PHE A 77 6.21 0.08 -9.06
N ALA A 78 5.99 0.84 -10.14
CA ALA A 78 6.98 1.06 -11.19
C ALA A 78 8.29 1.67 -10.62
N THR A 79 8.17 2.70 -9.78
CA THR A 79 9.31 3.32 -9.10
C THR A 79 10.02 2.35 -8.16
N GLY A 80 9.24 1.54 -7.44
CA GLY A 80 9.75 0.54 -6.51
C GLY A 80 10.54 -0.56 -7.19
N ILE A 81 9.99 -1.12 -8.28
CA ILE A 81 10.66 -2.14 -9.09
C ILE A 81 11.96 -1.59 -9.68
N PHE A 82 11.93 -0.37 -10.23
CA PHE A 82 13.15 0.28 -10.71
C PHE A 82 14.22 0.37 -9.61
N LEU A 83 13.86 0.84 -8.41
CA LEU A 83 14.81 0.97 -7.30
C LEU A 83 15.35 -0.39 -6.81
N ILE A 84 14.50 -1.43 -6.80
CA ILE A 84 14.88 -2.79 -6.41
C ILE A 84 15.89 -3.40 -7.39
N ILE A 85 15.74 -3.13 -8.70
CA ILE A 85 16.66 -3.59 -9.75
C ILE A 85 17.96 -2.77 -9.71
N TYR A 86 17.85 -1.45 -9.59
CA TYR A 86 18.98 -0.52 -9.60
C TYR A 86 19.92 -0.73 -8.41
N SER A 87 19.37 -0.96 -7.21
CA SER A 87 20.17 -1.05 -5.98
C SER A 87 19.88 -2.35 -5.23
N PRO A 88 20.84 -3.29 -5.18
CA PRO A 88 20.71 -4.57 -4.48
C PRO A 88 20.31 -4.44 -3.00
N ARG A 89 20.55 -3.26 -2.41
CA ARG A 89 20.18 -2.92 -1.04
C ARG A 89 18.68 -3.03 -0.79
N TYR A 90 17.83 -2.84 -1.79
CA TYR A 90 16.36 -2.86 -1.68
C TYR A 90 15.72 -4.18 -2.12
N ARG A 91 16.48 -5.25 -2.34
CA ARG A 91 15.89 -6.54 -2.75
C ARG A 91 14.85 -7.06 -1.76
N VAL A 92 13.72 -7.51 -2.31
CA VAL A 92 12.62 -8.11 -1.56
C VAL A 92 13.12 -9.36 -0.86
N ARG A 93 12.98 -9.40 0.48
CA ARG A 93 13.31 -10.60 1.26
C ARG A 93 12.09 -11.48 1.40
N ARG A 94 12.25 -12.76 1.02
CA ARG A 94 11.22 -13.79 1.20
C ARG A 94 10.94 -13.99 2.68
N ASN A 95 9.66 -14.07 3.05
CA ASN A 95 9.20 -14.51 4.36
C ASN A 95 7.88 -15.28 4.19
N ALA A 96 7.44 -15.94 5.26
CA ALA A 96 6.20 -16.70 5.26
C ALA A 96 5.00 -15.82 4.82
N LEU A 97 4.91 -14.58 5.31
CA LEU A 97 3.81 -13.68 4.97
C LEU A 97 3.75 -13.37 3.47
N LEU A 98 4.89 -13.05 2.84
CA LEU A 98 4.95 -12.78 1.40
C LEU A 98 4.53 -14.00 0.58
N ILE A 99 4.94 -15.18 1.01
CA ILE A 99 4.58 -16.44 0.35
C ILE A 99 3.07 -16.69 0.50
N THR A 100 2.51 -16.55 1.70
CA THR A 100 1.08 -16.76 1.96
C THR A 100 0.22 -15.77 1.18
N VAL A 101 0.55 -14.48 1.19
CA VAL A 101 -0.19 -13.46 0.43
C VAL A 101 -0.04 -13.69 -1.07
N GLY A 102 1.15 -14.06 -1.55
CA GLY A 102 1.36 -14.40 -2.96
C GLY A 102 0.54 -15.62 -3.39
N PHE A 103 0.45 -16.65 -2.54
CA PHE A 103 -0.38 -17.83 -2.80
C PHE A 103 -1.88 -17.49 -2.81
N PHE A 104 -2.33 -16.63 -1.91
CA PHE A 104 -3.70 -16.11 -1.92
C PHE A 104 -4.03 -15.40 -3.25
N VAL A 105 -3.17 -14.50 -3.71
CA VAL A 105 -3.35 -13.79 -4.99
C VAL A 105 -3.32 -14.75 -6.17
N LEU A 106 -2.47 -15.78 -6.12
CA LEU A 106 -2.42 -16.82 -7.14
C LEU A 106 -3.75 -17.60 -7.22
N ILE A 107 -4.29 -18.05 -6.08
CA ILE A 107 -5.59 -18.72 -6.04
C ILE A 107 -6.69 -17.81 -6.56
N MET A 108 -6.71 -16.54 -6.14
CA MET A 108 -7.69 -15.56 -6.63
C MET A 108 -7.60 -15.38 -8.15
N THR A 109 -6.39 -15.37 -8.70
CA THR A 109 -6.16 -15.28 -10.15
C THR A 109 -6.69 -16.51 -10.88
N LEU A 110 -6.42 -17.72 -10.35
CA LEU A 110 -6.93 -18.96 -10.92
C LEU A 110 -8.45 -19.03 -10.83
N ALA A 111 -9.04 -18.66 -9.70
CA ALA A 111 -10.49 -18.61 -9.51
C ALA A 111 -11.16 -17.60 -10.46
N THR A 112 -10.49 -16.49 -10.76
CA THR A 112 -10.96 -15.50 -11.76
C THR A 112 -10.90 -16.10 -13.16
N ALA A 113 -9.78 -16.73 -13.54
CA ALA A 113 -9.58 -17.29 -14.87
C ALA A 113 -10.50 -18.49 -15.16
N LEU A 114 -10.78 -19.31 -14.15
CA LEU A 114 -11.66 -20.49 -14.24
C LEU A 114 -13.12 -20.18 -13.87
N GLY A 115 -13.44 -18.93 -13.56
CA GLY A 115 -14.78 -18.51 -13.16
C GLY A 115 -15.76 -18.49 -14.33
N ALA A 116 -17.06 -18.48 -14.00
CA ALA A 116 -18.12 -18.44 -15.01
C ALA A 116 -18.06 -17.21 -15.93
N ASP A 117 -17.53 -16.09 -15.43
CA ASP A 117 -17.28 -14.88 -16.20
C ASP A 117 -15.93 -14.26 -15.77
N PRO A 118 -14.82 -14.63 -16.45
CA PRO A 118 -13.49 -14.15 -16.10
C PRO A 118 -13.33 -12.64 -16.27
N SER A 119 -13.94 -12.06 -17.31
CA SER A 119 -13.85 -10.62 -17.58
C SER A 119 -14.48 -9.82 -16.45
N ARG A 120 -15.71 -10.17 -16.08
CA ARG A 120 -16.41 -9.52 -14.96
C ARG A 120 -15.70 -9.72 -13.63
N SER A 121 -15.08 -10.88 -13.42
CA SER A 121 -14.31 -11.15 -12.21
C SER A 121 -13.00 -10.34 -12.15
N PHE A 122 -12.38 -10.09 -13.31
CA PHE A 122 -11.16 -9.28 -13.41
C PHE A 122 -11.43 -7.80 -13.12
N TRP A 123 -12.40 -7.21 -13.82
CA TRP A 123 -12.71 -5.78 -13.74
C TRP A 123 -13.60 -5.40 -12.56
N SER A 124 -14.47 -6.31 -12.11
CA SER A 124 -15.59 -6.02 -11.20
C SER A 124 -16.66 -5.11 -11.80
N LYS A 125 -17.64 -4.73 -10.97
CA LYS A 125 -18.61 -3.69 -11.28
C LYS A 125 -18.08 -2.32 -10.87
N PHE A 126 -18.51 -1.28 -11.58
CA PHE A 126 -18.22 0.12 -11.23
C PHE A 126 -18.72 0.52 -9.83
N GLU A 127 -19.78 -0.13 -9.33
CA GLU A 127 -20.32 0.05 -7.97
C GLU A 127 -19.34 -0.32 -6.86
N ARG A 128 -18.38 -1.22 -7.11
CA ARG A 128 -17.52 -1.79 -6.07
C ARG A 128 -16.03 -1.70 -6.37
N MET A 129 -15.64 -1.66 -7.66
CA MET A 129 -14.26 -1.56 -8.14
C MET A 129 -13.25 -2.48 -7.43
N SER A 130 -13.71 -3.66 -6.99
CA SER A 130 -12.95 -4.57 -6.12
C SER A 130 -12.54 -5.84 -6.88
N GLY A 131 -12.21 -5.72 -8.16
CA GLY A 131 -11.88 -6.85 -9.04
C GLY A 131 -10.49 -7.40 -8.78
N LEU A 132 -10.11 -8.45 -9.52
CA LEU A 132 -8.74 -9.00 -9.46
C LEU A 132 -7.70 -7.91 -9.73
N LEU A 133 -7.99 -6.97 -10.63
CA LEU A 133 -7.09 -5.86 -10.95
C LEU A 133 -6.68 -5.07 -9.69
N MET A 134 -7.64 -4.74 -8.81
CA MET A 134 -7.36 -4.05 -7.55
C MET A 134 -6.47 -4.90 -6.64
N TRP A 135 -6.75 -6.20 -6.52
CA TRP A 135 -5.95 -7.11 -5.71
C TRP A 135 -4.50 -7.23 -6.21
N LEU A 136 -4.28 -7.22 -7.52
CA LEU A 136 -2.93 -7.21 -8.11
C LEU A 136 -2.18 -5.92 -7.76
N HIS A 137 -2.84 -4.76 -7.83
CA HIS A 137 -2.25 -3.48 -7.40
C HIS A 137 -1.88 -3.52 -5.92
N LEU A 138 -2.82 -3.92 -5.04
CA LEU A 138 -2.56 -4.02 -3.60
C LEU A 138 -1.41 -5.00 -3.29
N PHE A 139 -1.29 -6.09 -4.05
CA PHE A 139 -0.16 -7.00 -3.94
C PHE A 139 1.16 -6.35 -4.36
N GLY A 140 1.18 -5.62 -5.48
CA GLY A 140 2.36 -4.86 -5.92
C GLY A 140 2.80 -3.83 -4.87
N PHE A 141 1.84 -3.07 -4.32
CA PHE A 141 2.09 -2.16 -3.20
C PHE A 141 2.68 -2.89 -1.98
N PHE A 142 2.12 -4.03 -1.59
CA PHE A 142 2.61 -4.84 -0.47
C PHE A 142 4.06 -5.34 -0.69
N VAL A 143 4.38 -5.82 -1.89
CA VAL A 143 5.74 -6.30 -2.25
C VAL A 143 6.77 -5.17 -2.12
N VAL A 144 6.47 -4.01 -2.70
CA VAL A 144 7.39 -2.87 -2.73
C VAL A 144 7.50 -2.23 -1.34
N SER A 145 6.38 -1.99 -0.65
CA SER A 145 6.39 -1.39 0.69
C SER A 145 7.17 -2.25 1.69
N ARG A 146 7.06 -3.58 1.62
CA ARG A 146 7.88 -4.51 2.43
C ARG A 146 9.39 -4.35 2.18
N ALA A 147 9.79 -4.11 0.94
CA ALA A 147 11.20 -3.97 0.59
C ALA A 147 11.81 -2.62 1.02
N ILE A 148 10.98 -1.58 1.08
CA ILE A 148 11.44 -0.20 1.19
C ILE A 148 11.22 0.34 2.60
N PHE A 149 9.99 0.24 3.12
CA PHE A 149 9.58 0.83 4.39
C PHE A 149 10.04 0.03 5.60
N LYS A 150 10.39 0.77 6.66
CA LYS A 150 10.74 0.23 7.98
C LYS A 150 9.54 0.32 8.93
N LYS A 151 9.67 -0.29 10.11
CA LYS A 151 8.67 -0.23 11.18
C LYS A 151 8.29 1.22 11.52
N ASP A 152 9.28 2.10 11.66
CA ASP A 152 9.03 3.51 12.00
C ASP A 152 8.30 4.27 10.89
N ASP A 153 8.57 3.93 9.63
CA ASP A 153 7.86 4.52 8.49
C ASP A 153 6.39 4.12 8.51
N TRP A 154 6.09 2.84 8.80
CA TRP A 154 4.71 2.38 8.99
C TRP A 154 4.00 3.07 10.15
N ILE A 155 4.69 3.32 11.26
CA ILE A 155 4.14 4.10 12.38
C ILE A 155 3.79 5.52 11.93
N ARG A 156 4.68 6.19 11.17
CA ARG A 156 4.42 7.53 10.63
C ARG A 156 3.25 7.55 9.65
N ILE A 157 3.18 6.58 8.74
CA ILE A 157 2.07 6.42 7.79
C ILE A 157 0.75 6.20 8.55
N PHE A 158 0.76 5.38 9.61
CA PHE A 158 -0.41 5.15 10.44
C PHE A 158 -0.87 6.43 11.16
N ILE A 159 0.05 7.19 11.75
CA ILE A 159 -0.27 8.50 12.37
C ILE A 159 -0.84 9.45 11.31
N ALA A 160 -0.24 9.52 10.13
CA ALA A 160 -0.75 10.33 9.02
C ALA A 160 -2.17 9.90 8.60
N SER A 161 -2.49 8.61 8.57
CA SER A 161 -3.84 8.13 8.26
C SER A 161 -4.89 8.56 9.30
N ILE A 162 -4.49 8.63 10.57
CA ILE A 162 -5.36 9.14 11.64
C ILE A 162 -5.64 10.62 11.42
N LEU A 163 -4.62 11.41 11.09
CA LEU A 163 -4.78 12.83 10.80
C LEU A 163 -5.73 13.06 9.62
N VAL A 164 -5.56 12.31 8.53
CA VAL A 164 -6.47 12.39 7.37
C VAL A 164 -7.92 12.04 7.76
N SER A 165 -8.09 11.02 8.61
CA SER A 165 -9.42 10.63 9.10
C SER A 165 -10.06 11.73 9.96
N VAL A 166 -9.29 12.38 10.84
CA VAL A 166 -9.75 13.52 11.63
C VAL A 166 -10.16 14.69 10.74
N ILE A 167 -9.38 14.99 9.70
CA ILE A 167 -9.71 16.04 8.72
C ILE A 167 -11.02 15.70 8.00
N ALA A 168 -11.16 14.47 7.48
CA ALA A 168 -12.37 14.03 6.80
C ALA A 168 -13.62 14.13 7.70
N CYS A 169 -13.52 13.68 8.95
CA CYS A 169 -14.59 13.83 9.92
C CYS A 169 -14.92 15.30 10.20
N SER A 170 -13.91 16.15 10.34
CA SER A 170 -14.09 17.58 10.60
C SER A 170 -14.83 18.26 9.43
N LEU A 171 -14.43 17.96 8.19
CA LEU A 171 -15.10 18.47 6.98
C LEU A 171 -16.58 18.04 6.94
N PHE A 172 -16.87 16.78 7.26
CA PHE A 172 -18.24 16.28 7.33
C PHE A 172 -19.09 17.04 8.36
N TRP A 173 -18.56 17.26 9.56
CA TRP A 173 -19.25 18.01 10.61
C TRP A 173 -19.46 19.48 10.24
N LEU A 174 -18.49 20.12 9.58
CA LEU A 174 -18.61 21.50 9.09
C LEU A 174 -19.69 21.64 8.01
N ASN A 175 -19.74 20.69 7.06
CA ASN A 175 -20.80 20.64 6.05
C ASN A 175 -22.18 20.49 6.72
N LYS A 176 -22.30 19.58 7.71
CA LYS A 176 -23.54 19.41 8.48
C LYS A 176 -23.95 20.64 9.29
N ALA A 177 -22.98 21.42 9.79
CA ALA A 177 -23.23 22.67 10.52
C ALA A 177 -23.71 23.83 9.63
N GLY A 178 -23.86 23.62 8.32
CA GLY A 178 -24.45 24.60 7.41
C GLY A 178 -23.46 25.55 6.73
N VAL A 179 -22.15 25.27 6.83
CA VAL A 179 -21.13 25.98 6.04
C VAL A 179 -21.26 25.51 4.58
N LYS A 180 -22.09 26.22 3.80
CA LYS A 180 -22.28 25.94 2.37
C LYS A 180 -21.05 26.42 1.60
N GLY A 181 -20.32 25.49 0.97
CA GLY A 181 -19.16 25.80 0.12
C GLY A 181 -18.01 24.78 0.14
N LEU A 182 -18.14 23.70 0.92
CA LEU A 182 -17.21 22.57 0.99
C LEU A 182 -17.95 21.24 0.76
#